data_AF-A0A923LWY9-F1
#
_entry.id   AF-A0A923LWY9-F1
#
_cell.length_a   1.000
_cell.length_b   1.000
_cell.length_c   1.000
_cell.angle_alpha   90.00
_cell.angle_beta   90.00
_cell.angle_gamma   90.00
#
_symmetry.space_group_name_H-M   'P 1'
#
loop_
_entity.id
_entity.type
_entity.pdbx_description
1 polymer ?
#
loop_
_entity_poly.entity_id
_entity_poly.type
_entity_poly.pdbx_seq_one_letter_code
_entity_poly.pdbx_strand_id
1 'polypeptide(L)'
;MARAIDAYTLNNDLVSWYNDTEDEKEKSILRRVMQRVVQAPTLTPPNEPLTLEQLREMDGQPVFLVFMQPIEYGWEDQWALVDSENETVFNGAYKFDFSNCVGFAYRRPPEGEA
;
A
#
# COMPACT_ATOMS: atom_id res chain seq x y z
N MET A 1 -15.70 0.65 -9.18
CA MET A 1 -14.88 0.25 -8.01
C MET A 1 -15.54 0.78 -6.76
N ALA A 2 -15.55 0.02 -5.66
CA ALA A 2 -16.02 0.54 -4.36
C ALA A 2 -15.02 1.58 -3.84
N ARG A 3 -15.51 2.64 -3.20
CA ARG A 3 -14.66 3.68 -2.60
C ARG A 3 -13.98 3.11 -1.35
N ALA A 4 -12.65 3.25 -1.27
CA ALA A 4 -11.92 2.92 -0.05
C ALA A 4 -12.41 3.82 1.11
N ILE A 5 -12.61 3.22 2.28
CA ILE A 5 -13.03 3.91 3.50
C ILE A 5 -11.84 3.91 4.44
N ASP A 6 -11.55 5.07 5.01
CA ASP A 6 -10.64 5.18 6.15
C ASP A 6 -11.36 4.63 7.40
N ALA A 7 -11.03 3.40 7.76
CA ALA A 7 -11.63 2.72 8.90
C ALA A 7 -11.32 3.41 10.24
N TYR A 8 -10.18 4.10 10.35
CA TYR A 8 -9.80 4.82 11.56
C TYR A 8 -10.68 6.06 11.73
N THR A 9 -10.79 6.87 10.67
CA THR A 9 -11.65 8.05 10.66
C THR A 9 -13.11 7.67 10.94
N LEU A 10 -13.65 6.67 10.24
CA LEU A 10 -15.02 6.19 10.49
C LEU A 10 -15.21 5.67 11.92
N ASN A 11 -14.23 4.94 12.47
CA ASN A 11 -14.34 4.44 13.83
C ASN A 11 -14.33 5.58 14.86
N ASN A 12 -13.58 6.66 14.63
CA ASN A 12 -13.59 7.84 15.50
C ASN A 12 -14.96 8.54 15.49
N ASP A 13 -15.58 8.69 14.32
CA ASP A 13 -16.93 9.25 14.21
C ASP A 13 -17.95 8.41 14.98
N LEU A 14 -17.89 7.08 14.85
CA LEU A 14 -18.76 6.15 15.57
C LEU A 14 -18.55 6.18 17.09
N VAL A 15 -17.30 6.36 17.55
CA VAL A 15 -16.98 6.54 18.98
C VAL A 15 -17.62 7.82 19.51
N SER A 16 -17.54 8.92 18.75
CA SER A 16 -18.18 10.18 19.14
C SER A 16 -19.69 9.97 19.32
N TRP A 17 -20.36 9.37 18.33
CA TRP A 17 -21.79 9.10 18.40
C TRP A 17 -22.15 8.18 19.57
N TYR A 18 -21.34 7.15 19.83
CA TYR A 18 -21.55 6.25 20.96
C TYR A 18 -21.52 6.99 22.30
N ASN A 19 -20.60 7.95 22.46
CA ASN A 19 -20.47 8.72 23.70
C ASN A 19 -21.62 9.72 23.89
N ASP A 20 -22.18 10.26 22.80
CA ASP A 20 -23.30 11.21 22.83
C ASP A 20 -24.68 10.51 22.94
N THR A 21 -24.73 9.19 22.75
CA THR A 21 -25.98 8.42 22.78
C THR A 21 -26.35 8.04 24.22
N GLU A 22 -27.59 8.27 24.63
CA GLU A 22 -28.11 7.79 25.93
C GLU A 22 -28.88 6.47 25.81
N ASP A 23 -29.52 6.20 24.66
CA ASP A 23 -30.31 4.99 24.44
C ASP A 23 -29.43 3.74 24.39
N GLU A 24 -29.70 2.79 25.30
CA GLU A 24 -28.90 1.58 25.45
C GLU A 24 -29.01 0.62 24.26
N LYS A 25 -30.15 0.64 23.54
CA LYS A 25 -30.30 -0.19 22.34
C LYS A 25 -29.46 0.38 21.21
N GLU A 26 -29.47 1.70 21.01
CA GLU A 26 -28.65 2.40 20.02
C GLU A 26 -27.15 2.23 20.32
N LYS A 27 -26.71 2.39 21.57
CA LYS A 27 -25.33 2.05 21.99
C LYS A 27 -24.94 0.63 21.63
N SER A 28 -25.82 -0.34 21.87
CA SER A 28 -25.55 -1.75 21.55
C SER A 28 -25.36 -1.98 20.04
N ILE A 29 -26.09 -1.24 19.21
CA ILE A 29 -25.98 -1.28 17.75
C ILE A 29 -24.66 -0.63 17.32
N LEU A 30 -24.36 0.57 17.81
CA LEU A 30 -23.12 1.31 17.51
C LEU A 30 -21.89 0.47 17.85
N ARG A 31 -21.87 -0.18 19.02
CA ARG A 31 -20.78 -1.08 19.43
C ARG A 31 -20.57 -2.24 18.44
N ARG A 32 -21.65 -2.83 17.92
CA ARG A 32 -21.57 -3.91 16.92
C ARG A 32 -21.06 -3.42 15.57
N VAL A 33 -21.46 -2.21 15.16
CA VAL A 33 -20.98 -1.59 13.92
C VAL A 33 -19.49 -1.27 14.03
N MET A 34 -19.06 -0.65 15.12
CA MET A 34 -17.64 -0.37 15.39
C MET A 34 -16.80 -1.65 15.32
N GLN A 35 -17.25 -2.74 15.94
CA GLN A 35 -16.57 -4.04 15.87
C GLN A 35 -16.43 -4.53 14.43
N ARG A 36 -17.46 -4.38 13.59
CA ARG A 36 -17.38 -4.76 12.17
C ARG A 36 -16.43 -3.87 11.38
N VAL A 37 -16.38 -2.58 11.67
CA VAL A 37 -15.45 -1.65 11.00
C VAL A 37 -14.00 -2.01 11.34
N VAL A 38 -13.69 -2.22 12.61
CA VAL A 38 -12.33 -2.58 13.06
C VAL A 38 -11.89 -3.95 12.54
N GLN A 39 -12.83 -4.88 12.36
CA GLN A 39 -12.55 -6.23 11.84
C GLN A 39 -12.65 -6.33 10.31
N ALA A 40 -13.05 -5.26 9.63
CA ALA A 40 -13.17 -5.29 8.18
C ALA A 40 -11.78 -5.50 7.56
N PRO A 41 -11.63 -6.40 6.57
CA PRO A 41 -10.35 -6.58 5.89
C PRO A 41 -9.99 -5.29 5.15
N THR A 42 -8.73 -4.88 5.23
CA THR A 42 -8.19 -3.80 4.41
C THR A 42 -8.28 -4.19 2.94
N LEU A 43 -8.99 -3.38 2.14
CA LEU A 43 -9.23 -3.67 0.72
C LEU A 43 -7.97 -3.54 -0.13
N THR A 44 -6.96 -2.80 0.35
CA THR A 44 -5.66 -2.68 -0.29
C THR A 44 -4.65 -3.56 0.45
N PRO A 45 -3.93 -4.46 -0.24
CA PRO A 45 -2.79 -5.15 0.35
C PRO A 45 -1.80 -4.13 0.95
N PRO A 46 -1.10 -4.47 2.04
CA PRO A 46 0.01 -3.68 2.54
C PRO A 46 1.01 -3.37 1.41
N ASN A 47 1.49 -2.13 1.35
CA ASN A 47 2.49 -1.72 0.38
C ASN A 47 3.90 -1.95 0.92
N GLU A 48 4.20 -3.21 1.24
CA GLU A 48 5.54 -3.62 1.67
C GLU A 48 6.49 -3.74 0.46
N PRO A 49 7.81 -3.66 0.66
CA PRO A 49 8.77 -3.90 -0.40
C PRO A 49 8.55 -5.30 -1.01
N LEU A 50 8.59 -5.36 -2.33
CA LEU A 50 8.42 -6.58 -3.10
C LEU A 50 9.60 -7.53 -2.86
N THR A 51 9.26 -8.80 -2.66
CA THR A 51 10.24 -9.89 -2.65
C THR A 51 10.62 -10.28 -4.08
N LEU A 52 11.70 -11.05 -4.22
CA LEU A 52 12.15 -11.55 -5.52
C LEU A 52 11.08 -12.35 -6.25
N GLU A 53 10.37 -13.23 -5.55
CA GLU A 53 9.30 -14.04 -6.16
C GLU A 53 8.12 -13.16 -6.60
N GLN A 54 7.76 -12.16 -5.80
CA GLN A 54 6.70 -11.22 -6.18
C GLN A 54 7.07 -10.39 -7.41
N LEU A 55 8.35 -10.04 -7.60
CA LEU A 55 8.82 -9.39 -8.82
C LEU A 55 8.68 -10.32 -10.04
N ARG A 56 9.02 -11.61 -9.91
CA ARG A 56 8.82 -12.59 -11.00
C ARG A 56 7.36 -12.76 -11.40
N GLU A 57 6.44 -12.67 -10.45
CA GLU A 57 4.99 -12.71 -10.70
C GLU A 57 4.44 -11.45 -11.39
N MET A 58 5.23 -10.38 -11.47
CA MET A 58 4.81 -9.06 -11.95
C MET A 58 5.22 -8.77 -13.39
N ASP A 59 5.44 -9.78 -14.22
CA ASP A 59 5.84 -9.58 -15.62
C ASP A 59 4.96 -8.58 -16.38
N GLY A 60 5.58 -7.58 -17.00
CA GLY A 60 4.89 -6.50 -17.70
C GLY A 60 4.07 -5.55 -16.81
N GLN A 61 4.15 -5.67 -15.48
CA GLN A 61 3.50 -4.76 -14.54
C GLN A 61 4.45 -3.66 -14.07
N PRO A 62 3.92 -2.48 -13.72
CA PRO A 62 4.73 -1.41 -13.16
C PRO A 62 5.07 -1.69 -11.69
N VAL A 63 6.27 -1.27 -11.28
CA VAL A 63 6.72 -1.18 -9.90
C VAL A 63 7.28 0.21 -9.63
N PHE A 64 7.16 0.68 -8.40
CA PHE A 64 7.71 1.95 -7.94
C PHE A 64 9.02 1.68 -7.21
N LEU A 65 10.12 2.24 -7.71
CA LEU A 65 11.46 2.11 -7.13
C LEU A 65 11.75 3.33 -6.26
N VAL A 66 12.24 3.12 -5.04
CA VAL A 66 12.62 4.19 -4.11
C VAL A 66 14.05 4.03 -3.60
N PHE A 67 14.71 5.13 -3.24
CA PHE A 67 16.02 5.13 -2.57
C PHE A 67 17.14 4.30 -3.25
N MET A 68 17.05 4.08 -4.57
CA MET A 68 18.06 3.35 -5.34
C MET A 68 19.40 4.11 -5.33
N GLN A 69 20.48 3.45 -4.91
CA GLN A 69 21.83 4.01 -4.93
C GLN A 69 22.59 3.68 -6.23
N PRO A 70 23.55 4.54 -6.65
CA PRO A 70 23.93 5.80 -6.03
C PRO A 70 23.09 6.98 -6.54
N ILE A 71 22.58 7.77 -5.58
CA ILE A 71 21.75 8.97 -5.79
C ILE A 71 22.51 10.08 -6.57
N GLU A 72 23.84 9.99 -6.69
CA GLU A 72 24.74 10.99 -7.30
C GLU A 72 24.43 11.34 -8.77
N TYR A 73 23.61 10.56 -9.49
CA TYR A 73 23.19 10.89 -10.86
C TYR A 73 21.75 11.42 -10.97
N GLY A 74 21.15 11.91 -9.87
CA GLY A 74 19.78 12.45 -9.89
C GLY A 74 18.72 11.36 -9.93
N TRP A 75 18.96 10.27 -9.20
CA TRP A 75 18.00 9.18 -9.08
C TRP A 75 16.85 9.60 -8.19
N GLU A 76 15.69 9.83 -8.82
CA GLU A 76 14.43 10.08 -8.14
C GLU A 76 13.61 8.80 -8.04
N ASP A 77 12.74 8.76 -7.03
CA ASP A 77 11.73 7.72 -6.88
C ASP A 77 10.85 7.70 -8.14
N GLN A 78 10.69 6.53 -8.77
CA GLN A 78 10.12 6.47 -10.11
C GLN A 78 9.44 5.14 -10.43
N TRP A 79 8.61 5.16 -11.46
CA TRP A 79 8.00 3.96 -12.02
C TRP A 79 8.95 3.24 -12.98
N ALA A 80 8.98 1.91 -12.88
CA ALA A 80 9.70 1.03 -13.78
C ALA A 80 8.81 -0.16 -14.17
N LEU A 81 9.07 -0.78 -15.32
CA LEU A 81 8.36 -1.94 -15.83
C LEU A 81 9.15 -3.22 -15.54
N VAL A 82 8.48 -4.25 -15.05
CA VAL A 82 9.09 -5.56 -14.79
C VAL A 82 9.21 -6.37 -16.08
N ASP A 83 10.37 -6.98 -16.28
CA ASP A 83 10.73 -7.94 -17.33
C ASP A 83 11.24 -9.20 -16.62
N SER A 84 10.33 -10.12 -16.32
CA SER A 84 10.62 -11.34 -15.56
C SER A 84 11.45 -12.34 -16.36
N GLU A 85 11.32 -12.34 -17.70
CA GLU A 85 12.10 -13.19 -18.59
C GLU A 85 13.60 -12.91 -18.47
N ASN A 86 13.96 -11.64 -18.29
CA ASN A 86 15.35 -11.21 -18.11
C ASN A 86 15.71 -10.94 -16.63
N GLU A 87 14.78 -11.18 -15.70
CA GLU A 87 14.90 -10.83 -14.27
C GLU A 87 15.33 -9.37 -14.02
N THR A 88 14.76 -8.43 -14.79
CA THR A 88 15.08 -7.00 -14.71
C THR A 88 13.87 -6.09 -14.56
N VAL A 89 14.08 -4.88 -14.06
CA VAL A 89 13.12 -3.76 -14.15
C VAL A 89 13.70 -2.64 -15.00
N PHE A 90 12.87 -2.02 -15.84
CA PHE A 90 13.26 -1.00 -16.80
C PHE A 90 12.53 0.32 -16.55
N ASN A 91 13.26 1.40 -16.30
CA ASN A 91 12.68 2.72 -16.02
C ASN A 91 12.53 3.62 -17.28
N GLY A 92 12.75 3.08 -18.48
CA GLY A 92 12.78 3.86 -19.73
C GLY A 92 14.18 4.26 -20.20
N ALA A 93 15.20 4.19 -19.34
CA ALA A 93 16.59 4.51 -19.68
C ALA A 93 17.56 3.37 -19.31
N TYR A 94 17.34 2.72 -18.17
CA TYR A 94 18.22 1.73 -17.58
C TYR A 94 17.46 0.49 -17.16
N LYS A 95 18.12 -0.66 -17.24
CA LYS A 95 17.65 -1.94 -16.69
C LYS A 95 18.39 -2.23 -15.38
N PHE A 96 17.66 -2.76 -14.40
CA PHE A 96 18.21 -3.20 -13.11
C PHE A 96 17.84 -4.63 -12.86
N ASP A 97 18.80 -5.46 -12.46
CA ASP A 97 18.53 -6.82 -12.01
C ASP A 97 17.63 -6.78 -10.77
N PHE A 98 16.71 -7.75 -10.65
CA PHE A 98 15.81 -7.84 -9.50
C PHE A 98 16.54 -7.81 -8.16
N SER A 99 17.71 -8.43 -8.08
CA SER A 99 18.54 -8.45 -6.86
C SER A 99 18.90 -7.05 -6.35
N ASN A 100 19.02 -6.06 -7.23
CA ASN A 100 19.29 -4.66 -6.86
C ASN A 100 18.01 -3.90 -6.46
N CYS A 101 16.83 -4.44 -6.77
CA CYS A 101 15.54 -3.80 -6.55
C CYS A 101 14.76 -4.37 -5.37
N VAL A 102 15.07 -5.60 -4.94
CA VAL A 102 14.47 -6.19 -3.73
C VAL A 102 14.73 -5.28 -2.52
N GLY A 103 13.68 -4.96 -1.78
CA GLY A 103 13.72 -4.00 -0.66
C GLY A 103 13.47 -2.54 -1.06
N PHE A 104 13.50 -2.23 -2.36
CA PHE A 104 13.32 -0.88 -2.92
C PHE A 104 12.17 -0.79 -3.91
N ALA A 105 11.65 -1.93 -4.40
CA ALA A 105 10.51 -2.00 -5.31
C ALA A 105 9.19 -2.16 -4.56
N TYR A 106 8.19 -1.39 -4.93
CA TYR A 106 6.86 -1.38 -4.33
C TYR A 106 5.78 -1.47 -5.41
N ARG A 107 4.57 -1.91 -5.06
CA ARG A 107 3.44 -1.93 -6.01
C ARG A 107 2.90 -0.51 -6.30
N ARG A 108 3.15 0.42 -5.37
CA ARG A 108 2.75 1.83 -5.42
C ARG A 108 3.72 2.66 -4.58
N PRO A 109 3.71 4.00 -4.69
CA PRO A 109 4.52 4.85 -3.81
C PRO A 109 4.27 4.53 -2.32
N PRO A 110 5.31 4.48 -1.46
CA PRO A 110 5.16 4.28 -0.02
C PRO A 110 4.17 5.27 0.61
N GLU A 111 3.36 4.78 1.54
CA GLU A 111 2.38 5.58 2.27
C GLU A 111 3.04 6.14 3.54
N GLY A 112 3.73 7.28 3.42
CA GLY A 112 4.43 7.97 4.51
C GLY A 112 5.12 9.24 3.98
N GLU A 113 5.12 10.32 4.76
CA GLU A 113 5.57 11.65 4.33
C GLU A 113 7.07 11.69 3.97
N ALA A 114 7.34 12.46 2.90
CA ALA A 114 8.63 13.07 2.61
C ALA A 114 9.00 14.13 3.65
#